data_AF-A0A124HF95-F1
#
_entry.id   AF-A0A124HF95-F1
#
_cell.length_a   1.000
_cell.length_b   1.000
_cell.length_c   1.000
_cell.angle_alpha   90.00
_cell.angle_beta   90.00
_cell.angle_gamma   90.00
#
_symmetry.space_group_name_H-M   'P 1'
#
loop_
_entity.id
_entity.type
_entity.pdbx_description
1 polymer ?
#
loop_
_entity_poly.entity_id
_entity_poly.type
_entity_poly.pdbx_seq_one_letter_code
_entity_poly.pdbx_strand_id
1 'polypeptide(L)'
;MAKDMSGTGRVTIFPLLHDWETSSRCVLVYTTADNGMTAVLGVIPVEGNVHEPGDLFALAGRHGFIGEWKGSHEQRCGCWLVATGAGSRMVRKAGTIEVPQTEWSLDMVRSVDLDGTYAGHVRVAAGRMTLADAELMERARALVPVPAVPVVIA
;
A
#
# COMPACT_ATOMS: atom_id res chain seq x y z
N MET A 1 -17.09 8.31 -9.38
CA MET A 1 -16.21 9.39 -8.87
C MET A 1 -15.16 8.75 -8.01
N ALA A 2 -13.88 8.99 -8.30
CA ALA A 2 -12.82 8.71 -7.33
C ALA A 2 -13.18 9.47 -6.04
N LYS A 3 -13.19 8.76 -4.91
CA LYS A 3 -13.29 9.42 -3.61
C LYS A 3 -11.88 9.75 -3.18
N ASP A 4 -11.70 10.92 -2.58
CA ASP A 4 -10.47 11.28 -1.91
C ASP A 4 -10.67 11.05 -0.40
N MET A 5 -9.60 10.67 0.29
CA MET A 5 -9.61 10.39 1.72
C MET A 5 -8.34 10.96 2.33
N SER A 6 -8.44 11.63 3.47
CA SER A 6 -7.27 12.19 4.16
C SER A 6 -7.36 11.94 5.66
N GLY A 7 -6.24 12.11 6.34
CA GLY A 7 -6.20 12.02 7.79
C GLY A 7 -4.82 12.28 8.36
N THR A 8 -4.74 12.14 9.68
CA THR A 8 -3.49 12.25 10.44
C THR A 8 -3.34 11.01 11.29
N GLY A 9 -2.16 10.41 11.31
CA GLY A 9 -1.92 9.26 12.17
C GLY A 9 -0.61 8.55 11.90
N ARG A 10 -0.45 7.39 12.54
CA ARG A 10 0.72 6.54 12.39
C ARG A 10 0.73 5.87 11.02
N VAL A 11 1.82 6.06 10.28
CA VAL A 11 2.06 5.41 8.99
C VAL A 11 3.23 4.44 9.08
N THR A 12 3.09 3.29 8.41
CA THR A 12 4.16 2.31 8.19
C THR A 12 4.45 2.29 6.69
N ILE A 13 5.67 2.65 6.29
CA ILE A 13 6.08 2.74 4.88
C ILE A 13 7.11 1.63 4.61
N PHE A 14 6.96 0.87 3.53
CA PHE A 14 7.86 -0.25 3.25
C PHE A 14 7.93 -0.59 1.76
N PRO A 15 9.07 -1.12 1.29
CA PRO A 15 9.15 -1.67 -0.05
C PRO A 15 8.41 -3.01 -0.11
N LEU A 16 7.46 -3.15 -1.02
CA LEU A 16 6.79 -4.41 -1.33
C LEU A 16 7.38 -4.98 -2.62
N LEU A 17 7.95 -6.18 -2.53
CA LEU A 17 8.16 -7.04 -3.70
C LEU A 17 6.82 -7.68 -4.06
N HIS A 18 6.28 -7.30 -5.22
CA HIS A 18 4.94 -7.70 -5.64
C HIS A 18 4.95 -8.55 -6.92
N ASP A 19 6.12 -8.78 -7.51
CA ASP A 19 6.30 -9.76 -8.58
C ASP A 19 7.70 -10.36 -8.43
N TRP A 20 7.77 -11.68 -8.27
CA TRP A 20 9.03 -12.40 -8.09
C TRP A 20 9.75 -12.64 -9.41
N GLU A 21 9.01 -12.79 -10.52
CA GLU A 21 9.59 -13.13 -11.83
C GLU A 21 10.38 -11.94 -12.38
N THR A 22 9.85 -10.74 -12.21
CA THR A 22 10.46 -9.48 -12.67
C THR A 22 11.20 -8.72 -11.58
N SER A 23 11.21 -9.23 -10.35
CA SER A 23 11.70 -8.51 -9.17
C SER A 23 11.04 -7.13 -8.95
N SER A 24 9.80 -6.96 -9.41
CA SER A 24 9.09 -5.68 -9.36
C SER A 24 8.71 -5.27 -7.94
N ARG A 25 8.99 -4.00 -7.62
CA ARG A 25 8.77 -3.43 -6.30
C ARG A 25 7.96 -2.14 -6.38
N CYS A 26 7.19 -1.88 -5.34
CA CYS A 26 6.56 -0.58 -5.11
C CYS A 26 6.73 -0.15 -3.65
N VAL A 27 6.48 1.12 -3.38
CA VAL A 27 6.46 1.66 -2.01
C VAL A 27 5.03 1.59 -1.51
N LEU A 28 4.77 0.77 -0.50
CA LEU A 28 3.49 0.71 0.18
C LEU A 28 3.51 1.51 1.48
N VAL A 29 2.38 2.15 1.76
CA VAL A 29 2.07 2.79 3.02
C VAL A 29 0.86 2.11 3.64
N TYR A 30 0.94 1.86 4.94
CA TYR A 30 -0.13 1.31 5.75
C TYR A 30 -0.47 2.24 6.91
N THR A 31 -1.73 2.63 7.00
CA THR A 31 -2.30 3.41 8.09
C THR A 31 -3.71 2.94 8.41
N THR A 32 -4.36 3.59 9.36
CA THR A 32 -5.71 3.26 9.80
C THR A 32 -6.55 4.52 9.92
N ALA A 33 -7.83 4.40 9.60
CA ALA A 33 -8.83 5.45 9.78
C ALA A 33 -10.03 4.93 10.60
N ASP A 34 -11.00 5.80 10.87
CA ASP A 34 -12.25 5.46 11.56
C ASP A 34 -12.01 4.74 12.89
N ASN A 35 -11.16 5.33 13.75
CA ASN A 35 -10.74 4.77 15.03
C ASN A 35 -10.13 3.36 14.93
N GLY A 36 -9.48 3.06 13.81
CA GLY A 36 -8.86 1.76 13.56
C GLY A 36 -9.76 0.77 12.86
N MET A 37 -11.02 1.10 12.55
CA MET A 37 -11.94 0.17 11.88
C MET A 37 -11.65 0.01 10.39
N THR A 38 -10.99 1.00 9.77
CA THR A 38 -10.61 0.97 8.36
C THR A 38 -9.09 0.83 8.21
N ALA A 39 -8.65 -0.23 7.53
CA ALA A 39 -7.28 -0.35 7.05
C ALA A 39 -7.10 0.49 5.79
N VAL A 40 -6.06 1.31 5.75
CA VAL A 40 -5.80 2.24 4.64
C VAL A 40 -4.45 1.89 4.03
N LEU A 41 -4.45 1.55 2.75
CA LEU A 41 -3.25 1.20 1.99
C LEU A 41 -3.00 2.17 0.85
N GLY A 42 -1.80 2.69 0.79
CA GLY A 42 -1.35 3.61 -0.23
C GLY A 42 -0.20 3.06 -1.03
N VAL A 43 -0.16 3.31 -2.33
CA VAL A 43 1.10 3.29 -3.09
C VAL A 43 1.66 4.71 -3.16
N ILE A 44 2.93 4.90 -2.80
CA ILE A 44 3.64 6.16 -3.08
C ILE A 44 4.24 6.06 -4.49
N PRO A 45 3.94 7.03 -5.37
CA PRO A 45 4.49 7.01 -6.72
C PRO A 45 5.99 7.31 -6.73
N VAL A 46 6.72 6.52 -7.50
CA VAL A 46 8.18 6.64 -7.71
C VAL A 46 8.43 6.88 -9.19
N GLU A 47 8.99 8.04 -9.52
CA GLU A 47 9.32 8.39 -10.90
C GLU A 47 10.27 7.35 -11.53
N GLY A 48 10.00 6.96 -12.77
CA GLY A 48 10.76 5.92 -13.48
C GLY A 48 10.45 4.49 -13.06
N ASN A 49 9.62 4.25 -12.04
CA ASN A 49 9.18 2.89 -11.69
C ASN A 49 8.09 2.39 -12.64
N VAL A 50 8.49 1.70 -13.70
CA VAL A 50 7.58 1.10 -14.69
C VAL A 50 6.70 -0.02 -14.12
N HIS A 51 6.98 -0.48 -12.91
CA HIS A 51 6.26 -1.59 -12.27
C HIS A 51 5.30 -1.14 -11.18
N GLU A 52 5.04 0.16 -11.04
CA GLU A 52 4.03 0.63 -10.10
C GLU A 52 2.67 -0.05 -10.36
N PRO A 53 2.03 -0.66 -9.35
CA PRO A 53 0.83 -1.46 -9.57
C PRO A 53 -0.41 -0.66 -9.99
N GLY A 54 -0.44 0.66 -9.74
CA GLY A 54 -1.58 1.54 -10.01
C GLY A 54 -2.80 1.23 -9.14
N ASP A 55 -3.51 0.13 -9.42
CA ASP A 55 -4.65 -0.37 -8.65
C ASP A 55 -4.21 -1.49 -7.69
N LEU A 56 -4.24 -1.19 -6.39
CA LEU A 56 -3.88 -2.12 -5.34
C LEU A 56 -4.84 -3.31 -5.20
N PHE A 57 -6.12 -3.17 -5.55
CA PHE A 57 -7.06 -4.30 -5.57
C PHE A 57 -6.80 -5.21 -6.77
N ALA A 58 -6.43 -4.66 -7.92
CA ALA A 58 -6.00 -5.44 -9.07
C ALA A 58 -4.70 -6.20 -8.75
N LEU A 59 -3.74 -5.54 -8.08
CA LEU A 59 -2.54 -6.19 -7.59
C LEU A 59 -2.87 -7.37 -6.66
N ALA A 60 -3.71 -7.13 -5.64
CA ALA A 60 -4.12 -8.16 -4.71
C ALA A 60 -4.76 -9.37 -5.40
N GLY A 61 -5.58 -9.14 -6.44
CA GLY A 61 -6.21 -10.21 -7.22
C GLY A 61 -5.24 -11.11 -7.98
N ARG A 62 -4.01 -10.64 -8.25
CA ARG A 62 -2.96 -11.46 -8.89
C ARG A 62 -2.29 -12.45 -7.93
N HIS A 63 -2.31 -12.19 -6.63
CA HIS A 63 -1.51 -12.93 -5.66
C HIS A 63 -2.15 -14.23 -5.13
N GLY A 64 -3.24 -14.69 -5.74
CA GLY A 64 -3.99 -15.83 -5.24
C GLY A 64 -4.58 -15.56 -3.86
N PHE A 65 -5.49 -16.42 -3.44
CA PHE A 65 -6.16 -16.29 -2.14
C PHE A 65 -5.88 -17.51 -1.28
N ILE A 66 -5.63 -17.28 0.01
CA ILE A 66 -5.56 -18.35 1.00
C ILE A 66 -6.99 -18.84 1.25
N GLY A 67 -7.21 -20.15 1.29
CA GLY A 67 -8.55 -20.76 1.30
C GLY A 67 -9.48 -20.34 2.46
N GLU A 68 -8.93 -19.76 3.52
CA GLU A 68 -9.70 -19.20 4.64
C GLU A 68 -10.41 -17.89 4.29
N TRP A 69 -9.95 -17.16 3.27
CA TRP A 69 -10.60 -15.93 2.80
C TRP A 69 -11.81 -16.28 1.93
N LYS A 70 -12.99 -16.15 2.52
CA LYS A 70 -14.28 -16.41 1.87
C LYS A 70 -14.83 -15.13 1.22
N GLY A 71 -16.02 -15.23 0.63
CA GLY A 71 -16.74 -14.09 0.07
C GLY A 71 -16.40 -13.77 -1.40
N SER A 72 -16.74 -12.55 -1.81
CA SER A 72 -16.54 -12.08 -3.18
C SER A 72 -15.05 -11.97 -3.55
N HIS A 73 -14.75 -11.73 -4.82
CA HIS A 73 -13.39 -11.48 -5.26
C HIS A 73 -12.83 -10.21 -4.60
N GLU A 74 -13.63 -9.15 -4.52
CA GLU A 74 -13.25 -7.89 -3.87
C GLU A 74 -12.94 -8.09 -2.39
N GLN A 75 -13.75 -8.91 -1.71
CA GLN A 75 -13.53 -9.25 -0.30
C GLN A 75 -12.16 -9.89 -0.10
N ARG A 76 -11.84 -10.89 -0.91
CA ARG A 76 -10.56 -11.61 -0.82
C ARG A 76 -9.36 -10.71 -1.16
N CYS A 77 -9.51 -9.81 -2.13
CA CYS A 77 -8.51 -8.77 -2.39
C CYS A 77 -8.34 -7.83 -1.18
N GLY A 78 -9.43 -7.44 -0.52
CA GLY A 78 -9.40 -6.70 0.74
C GLY A 78 -8.64 -7.44 1.85
N CYS A 79 -8.94 -8.72 2.05
CA CYS A 79 -8.23 -9.59 3.00
C CYS A 79 -6.72 -9.65 2.73
N TRP A 80 -6.32 -9.78 1.45
CA TRP A 80 -4.91 -9.77 1.06
C TRP A 80 -4.23 -8.44 1.41
N LEU A 81 -4.89 -7.32 1.10
CA LEU A 81 -4.36 -5.98 1.37
C LEU A 81 -4.18 -5.73 2.86
N VAL A 82 -5.20 -6.01 3.67
CA VAL A 82 -5.11 -5.80 5.13
C VAL A 82 -4.05 -6.71 5.76
N ALA A 83 -3.96 -7.98 5.34
CA ALA A 83 -2.94 -8.89 5.83
C ALA A 83 -1.52 -8.41 5.46
N THR A 84 -1.35 -7.91 4.24
CA THR A 84 -0.06 -7.36 3.77
C THR A 84 0.35 -6.12 4.57
N GLY A 85 -0.56 -5.19 4.80
CA GLY A 85 -0.32 -3.97 5.57
C GLY A 85 -0.05 -4.26 7.05
N ALA A 86 -1.00 -4.91 7.73
CA ALA A 86 -0.89 -5.24 9.15
C ALA A 86 0.31 -6.16 9.43
N GLY A 87 0.52 -7.17 8.58
CA GLY A 87 1.68 -8.07 8.66
C GLY A 87 3.01 -7.33 8.54
N SER A 88 3.11 -6.36 7.63
CA SER A 88 4.34 -5.56 7.46
C SER A 88 4.58 -4.57 8.61
N ARG A 89 3.53 -4.13 9.31
CA ARG A 89 3.65 -3.37 10.56
C ARG A 89 4.16 -4.23 11.73
N MET A 90 3.72 -5.49 11.80
CA MET A 90 4.16 -6.41 12.86
C MET A 90 5.56 -6.97 12.61
N VAL A 91 5.85 -7.35 11.36
CA VAL A 91 7.14 -7.93 10.94
C VAL A 91 7.76 -7.00 9.89
N ARG A 92 8.61 -6.09 10.39
CA ARG A 92 9.21 -5.03 9.58
C ARG A 92 10.16 -5.59 8.54
N LYS A 93 10.06 -5.07 7.32
CA LYS A 93 10.99 -5.37 6.23
C LYS A 93 12.22 -4.48 6.37
N ALA A 94 13.33 -4.89 5.76
CA ALA A 94 14.49 -4.01 5.66
C ALA A 94 14.09 -2.70 4.96
N GLY A 95 14.50 -1.57 5.54
CA GLY A 95 14.12 -0.24 5.05
C GLY A 95 12.72 0.23 5.45
N THR A 96 11.94 -0.51 6.24
CA THR A 96 10.65 -0.01 6.74
C THR A 96 10.84 1.29 7.53
N ILE A 97 10.08 2.33 7.18
CA ILE A 97 10.00 3.61 7.89
C ILE A 97 8.72 3.62 8.71
N GLU A 98 8.83 3.89 10.00
CA GLU A 98 7.70 4.06 10.91
C GLU A 98 7.62 5.52 11.32
N VAL A 99 6.47 6.15 11.09
CA VAL A 99 6.24 7.53 11.49
C VAL A 99 5.06 7.55 12.45
N PRO A 100 5.26 7.92 13.73
CA PRO A 100 4.21 7.87 14.75
C PRO A 100 3.00 8.74 14.40
N GLN A 101 3.22 9.86 13.70
CA GLN A 101 2.18 10.78 13.30
C GLN A 101 2.62 11.58 12.07
N THR A 102 1.82 11.55 11.01
CA THR A 102 1.95 12.41 9.84
C THR A 102 0.59 12.62 9.19
N GLU A 103 0.45 13.70 8.43
CA GLU A 103 -0.71 13.94 7.58
C GLU A 103 -0.55 13.18 6.26
N TRP A 104 -1.65 12.59 5.79
CA TRP A 104 -1.69 11.81 4.57
C TRP A 104 -2.99 12.09 3.81
N SER A 105 -2.91 11.98 2.48
CA SER A 105 -4.06 11.93 1.58
C SER A 105 -3.97 10.68 0.69
N LEU A 106 -5.13 10.19 0.27
CA LEU A 106 -5.32 9.02 -0.55
C LEU A 106 -6.27 9.40 -1.69
N ASP A 107 -5.76 9.35 -2.91
CA ASP A 107 -6.50 9.64 -4.13
C ASP A 107 -6.89 8.33 -4.82
N MET A 108 -7.89 8.40 -5.72
CA MET A 108 -8.40 7.25 -6.46
C MET A 108 -8.88 6.11 -5.54
N VAL A 109 -9.50 6.47 -4.42
CA VAL A 109 -9.83 5.50 -3.37
C VAL A 109 -10.86 4.49 -3.86
N ARG A 110 -10.45 3.23 -3.84
CA ARG A 110 -11.35 2.07 -3.86
C ARG A 110 -11.47 1.54 -2.43
N SER A 111 -12.67 1.13 -2.04
CA SER A 111 -12.87 0.53 -0.72
C SER A 111 -13.83 -0.65 -0.78
N VAL A 112 -13.65 -1.56 0.17
CA VAL A 112 -14.43 -2.78 0.32
C VAL A 112 -14.74 -2.96 1.80
N ASP A 113 -16.01 -3.20 2.11
CA ASP A 113 -16.44 -3.65 3.44
C ASP A 113 -16.20 -5.14 3.56
N LEU A 114 -15.62 -5.54 4.69
CA LEU A 114 -15.25 -6.92 4.94
C LEU A 114 -16.42 -7.71 5.53
N ASP A 115 -16.52 -8.99 5.21
CA ASP A 115 -17.53 -9.93 5.76
C ASP A 115 -17.29 -10.32 7.23
N GLY A 116 -16.22 -9.79 7.83
CA GLY A 116 -15.83 -10.00 9.21
C GLY A 116 -14.63 -9.13 9.58
N THR A 117 -14.09 -9.36 10.77
CA THR A 117 -12.92 -8.61 11.26
C THR A 117 -11.63 -9.29 10.80
N TYR A 118 -10.81 -8.59 10.01
CA TYR A 118 -9.50 -9.06 9.56
C TYR A 118 -8.41 -8.11 10.07
N ALA A 119 -7.46 -8.66 10.83
CA ALA A 119 -6.40 -7.90 11.53
C ALA A 119 -6.93 -6.71 12.36
N GLY A 120 -8.16 -6.81 12.89
CA GLY A 120 -8.81 -5.75 13.66
C GLY A 120 -9.64 -4.76 12.83
N HIS A 121 -9.67 -4.89 11.50
CA HIS A 121 -10.38 -4.00 10.59
C HIS A 121 -11.63 -4.65 10.00
N VAL A 122 -12.65 -3.84 9.72
CA VAL A 122 -13.90 -4.25 9.05
C VAL A 122 -14.04 -3.65 7.66
N ARG A 123 -13.14 -2.75 7.27
CA ARG A 123 -13.10 -2.10 5.96
C ARG A 123 -11.67 -1.93 5.48
N VAL A 124 -11.47 -1.99 4.17
CA VAL A 124 -10.21 -1.65 3.51
C VAL A 124 -10.43 -0.51 2.52
N ALA A 125 -9.57 0.50 2.57
CA ALA A 125 -9.45 1.56 1.57
C ALA A 125 -8.06 1.49 0.94
N ALA A 126 -7.98 1.58 -0.38
CA ALA A 126 -6.72 1.55 -1.10
C ALA A 126 -6.69 2.55 -2.26
N GLY A 127 -5.52 3.13 -2.51
CA GLY A 127 -5.33 4.15 -3.54
C GLY A 127 -3.88 4.65 -3.65
N ARG A 128 -3.72 5.83 -4.24
CA ARG A 128 -2.41 6.52 -4.33
C ARG A 128 -2.25 7.44 -3.14
N MET A 129 -1.14 7.30 -2.41
CA MET A 129 -0.94 8.06 -1.17
C MET A 129 0.11 9.15 -1.33
N THR A 130 -0.21 10.29 -0.75
CA THR A 130 0.70 11.42 -0.56
C THR A 130 0.83 11.67 0.94
N LEU A 131 2.06 11.93 1.39
CA LEU A 131 2.36 12.35 2.77
C LEU A 131 2.69 13.85 2.73
N ALA A 132 2.27 14.60 3.76
CA ALA A 132 2.47 16.04 3.79
C ALA A 132 3.96 16.44 3.96
N ASP A 133 4.75 15.59 4.60
CA ASP A 133 6.19 15.80 4.78
C ASP A 133 6.95 15.41 3.51
N ALA A 134 7.51 16.42 2.83
CA ALA A 134 8.26 16.25 1.59
C ALA A 134 9.56 15.46 1.79
N GLU A 135 10.26 15.62 2.91
CA GLU A 135 11.48 14.85 3.19
C GLU A 135 11.13 13.37 3.44
N LEU A 136 10.03 13.13 4.14
CA LEU A 136 9.51 11.77 4.31
C LEU A 136 9.10 11.14 2.97
N MET A 137 8.48 11.91 2.08
CA MET A 137 8.15 11.44 0.72
C MET A 137 9.40 11.04 -0.07
N GLU A 138 10.46 11.85 -0.04
CA GLU A 138 11.73 11.52 -0.70
C GLU A 138 12.36 10.26 -0.11
N ARG A 139 12.41 10.14 1.22
CA ARG A 139 12.92 8.95 1.90
C ARG A 139 12.10 7.71 1.58
N ALA A 140 10.78 7.85 1.46
CA ALA A 140 9.89 6.77 1.08
C ALA A 140 10.14 6.31 -0.36
N ARG A 141 10.30 7.23 -1.31
CA ARG A 141 10.61 6.93 -2.71
C ARG A 141 11.95 6.19 -2.85
N ALA A 142 12.95 6.57 -2.05
CA ALA A 142 14.26 5.94 -2.03
C ALA A 142 14.26 4.47 -1.54
N LEU A 143 13.14 3.94 -1.03
CA LEU A 143 13.03 2.54 -0.59
C LEU A 143 13.01 1.54 -1.75
N VAL A 144 12.69 1.99 -2.96
CA VAL A 144 12.72 1.17 -4.17
C VAL A 144 13.79 1.72 -5.10
N PRO A 145 14.81 0.91 -5.45
CA PRO A 145 15.79 1.34 -6.44
C PRO A 145 15.11 1.49 -7.80
N VAL A 146 15.18 2.68 -8.38
CA VAL A 146 14.80 2.89 -9.78
C VAL A 146 15.86 2.20 -10.64
N PRO A 147 15.48 1.37 -11.62
CA PRO A 147 16.45 0.83 -12.57
C PRO A 147 17.20 2.01 -13.20
N ALA A 148 18.53 2.00 -13.14
CA ALA A 148 19.31 2.98 -13.88
C ALA A 148 18.94 2.84 -15.35
N VAL A 149 18.27 3.85 -15.92
CA VAL A 149 18.12 3.93 -17.37
C VAL A 149 19.55 3.94 -17.92
N PRO A 150 19.94 3.01 -18.82
CA PRO A 150 21.27 3.08 -19.40
C PRO A 150 21.36 4.42 -20.14
N VAL A 151 22.26 5.29 -19.69
CA VAL A 151 22.63 6.49 -20.43
C VAL A 151 23.24 6.00 -21.73
N VAL A 152 22.47 6.04 -22.81
CA VAL A 152 23.01 5.87 -24.16
C VAL A 152 23.79 7.15 -24.44
N ILE A 153 25.09 7.11 -24.23
CA ILE A 153 26.00 8.17 -24.69
C ILE A 153 26.04 8.00 -26.21
N ALA A 154 25.44 8.97 -26.92
CA ALA A 154 25.53 9.10 -28.38
C ALA A 154 26.91 9.62 -28.81
#